data_AF-A0A7S0N0D5-F1
#
_entry.id   AF-A0A7S0N0D5-F1
#
_cell.length_a   1.000
_cell.length_b   1.000
_cell.length_c   1.000
_cell.angle_alpha   90.00
_cell.angle_beta   90.00
_cell.angle_gamma   90.00
#
_symmetry.space_group_name_H-M   'P 1'
#
loop_
_entity.id
_entity.type
_entity.pdbx_description
1 polymer ?
#
loop_
_entity_poly.entity_id
_entity_poly.type
_entity_poly.pdbx_seq_one_letter_code
_entity_poly.pdbx_strand_id
1 'polypeptide(L)'
;MASRVHELFDRICIGQYIDAFPTTKKFQCFQPQKVLRYVPYADDFGPMNLASTTRFVEMLDHELDSFPNCKIVVRVDPGRRDFTNAVYLLGAYLILKLNMPCEEVRNLFCWLDDSMVESYRDATYQESDFDLTLEDCWRGLERGLKNGWVRLPSEPGLWGQIDIAEYAHFDDPLNADLHIVVPGKFVAFRGPFDLGSREYSDEDGYRKFSPKHYVSIFQDLGVTDVVRLNEPEYDRGDFVAHGISHHDLYFDDCTFPPQDIVARFLAIADAARGLVAVHCKAGLGRTGTLIALHMIRSCGFAPREAIGWLRIVRPGRWSSHL
;
A
#
# COMPACT_ATOMS: atom_id res chain seq x y z
N MET A 1 3.74 10.31 32.98
CA MET A 1 3.12 9.01 32.63
C MET A 1 4.18 7.95 32.86
N ALA A 2 3.86 6.81 33.47
CA ALA A 2 4.85 5.75 33.69
C ALA A 2 5.33 5.18 32.34
N SER A 3 6.63 4.90 32.21
CA SER A 3 7.20 4.23 31.05
C SER A 3 6.50 2.88 30.83
N ARG A 4 5.94 2.68 29.63
CA ARG A 4 5.22 1.45 29.28
C ARG A 4 6.01 0.71 28.21
N VAL A 5 6.82 -0.25 28.63
CA VAL A 5 7.43 -1.23 27.73
C VAL A 5 6.59 -2.49 27.79
N HIS A 6 6.07 -2.91 26.64
CA HIS A 6 5.29 -4.12 26.49
C HIS A 6 6.13 -5.16 25.75
N GLU A 7 6.33 -6.32 26.38
CA GLU A 7 6.95 -7.46 25.73
C GLU A 7 5.91 -8.10 24.80
N LEU A 8 6.20 -8.17 23.51
CA LEU A 8 5.25 -8.60 22.50
C LEU A 8 5.44 -10.08 22.16
N PHE A 9 6.61 -10.43 21.64
CA PHE A 9 6.93 -11.77 21.18
C PHE A 9 8.43 -12.02 21.30
N ASP A 10 8.82 -13.09 21.99
CA ASP A 10 10.23 -13.45 22.24
C ASP A 10 11.05 -12.27 22.80
N ARG A 11 11.99 -11.72 22.01
CA ARG A 11 12.84 -10.59 22.35
C ARG A 11 12.30 -9.24 21.87
N ILE A 12 11.17 -9.21 21.17
CA ILE A 12 10.58 -8.02 20.58
C ILE A 12 9.66 -7.34 21.59
N CYS A 13 9.88 -6.05 21.81
CA CYS A 13 9.10 -5.20 22.70
C CYS A 13 8.68 -3.92 21.96
N ILE A 14 7.58 -3.31 22.38
CA ILE A 14 7.17 -1.96 21.98
C ILE A 14 7.14 -1.07 23.22
N GLY A 15 7.51 0.21 23.08
CA GLY A 15 7.31 1.13 24.19
C GLY A 15 7.23 2.61 23.81
N GLN A 16 6.53 3.34 24.67
CA GLN A 16 6.39 4.80 24.63
C GLN A 16 6.82 5.41 25.97
N TYR A 17 7.16 6.71 25.95
CA TYR A 17 7.53 7.48 27.14
C TYR A 17 8.63 6.80 27.98
N ILE A 18 9.66 6.27 27.31
CA ILE A 18 10.71 5.51 27.99
C ILE A 18 11.80 6.47 28.50
N ASP A 19 11.77 6.73 29.81
CA ASP A 19 12.77 7.55 30.50
C ASP A 19 13.95 6.71 31.03
N ALA A 20 13.71 5.47 31.45
CA ALA A 20 14.72 4.53 31.90
C ALA A 20 14.25 3.07 31.75
N PHE A 21 15.20 2.14 31.59
CA PHE A 21 14.95 0.70 31.55
C PHE A 21 15.27 0.01 32.89
N PRO A 22 14.59 -1.09 33.26
CA PRO A 22 15.01 -1.92 34.37
C PRO A 22 16.45 -2.43 34.19
N THR A 23 17.30 -2.30 35.22
CA THR A 23 18.71 -2.70 35.19
C THR A 23 18.95 -4.21 35.13
N THR A 24 17.91 -5.04 35.31
CA THR A 24 18.01 -6.50 35.35
C THR A 24 18.05 -7.18 33.98
N LYS A 25 17.65 -6.48 32.91
CA LYS A 25 17.67 -6.99 31.53
C LYS A 25 18.48 -6.05 30.63
N LYS A 26 19.12 -6.59 29.59
CA LYS A 26 19.75 -5.78 28.55
C LYS A 26 18.70 -5.41 27.50
N PHE A 27 18.44 -4.12 27.36
CA PHE A 27 17.53 -3.59 26.34
C PHE A 27 18.34 -2.83 25.30
N GLN A 28 17.97 -3.01 24.04
CA GLN A 28 18.43 -2.21 22.91
C GLN A 28 17.23 -1.47 22.33
N CYS A 29 17.35 -0.16 22.14
CA CYS A 29 16.29 0.64 21.57
C CYS A 29 16.63 1.05 20.15
N PHE A 30 15.66 0.93 19.26
CA PHE A 30 15.73 1.57 17.96
C PHE A 30 14.40 2.25 17.65
N GLN A 31 14.47 3.35 16.90
CA GLN A 31 13.34 4.23 16.60
C GLN A 31 13.10 4.25 15.09
N PRO A 32 12.25 3.36 14.55
CA PRO A 32 12.02 3.28 13.12
C PRO A 32 11.45 4.58 12.53
N GLN A 33 10.64 5.35 13.29
CA GLN A 33 10.01 6.58 12.77
C GLN A 33 10.98 7.72 12.40
N LYS A 34 12.25 7.62 12.80
CA LYS A 34 13.28 8.57 12.36
C LYS A 34 13.59 8.43 10.87
N VAL A 35 13.36 7.25 10.31
CA VAL A 35 13.65 6.90 8.92
C VAL A 35 12.37 6.64 8.14
N LEU A 36 11.41 5.95 8.76
CA LEU A 36 10.14 5.56 8.15
C LEU A 36 9.07 6.59 8.54
N ARG A 37 8.67 7.44 7.59
CA ARG A 37 7.60 8.41 7.82
C ARG A 37 6.52 8.25 6.78
N TYR A 38 5.28 8.26 7.25
CA TYR A 38 4.13 8.37 6.37
C TYR A 38 4.02 9.82 5.87
N VAL A 39 3.75 9.99 4.57
CA VAL A 39 3.51 11.30 3.97
C VAL A 39 2.00 11.42 3.71
N PRO A 40 1.28 12.24 4.50
CA PRO A 40 -0.17 12.33 4.40
C PRO A 40 -0.59 13.12 3.16
N TYR A 41 -1.69 12.70 2.52
CA TYR A 41 -2.33 13.44 1.43
C TYR A 41 -3.37 14.45 1.95
N ALA A 42 -3.99 14.15 3.09
CA ALA A 42 -4.95 14.96 3.82
C ALA A 42 -4.80 14.67 5.33
N ASP A 43 -5.84 14.11 5.97
CA ASP A 43 -5.79 13.71 7.39
C ASP A 43 -5.49 12.20 7.58
N ASP A 44 -5.26 11.48 6.48
CA ASP A 44 -4.74 10.11 6.50
C ASP A 44 -3.36 10.06 7.13
N PHE A 45 -3.06 8.99 7.85
CA PHE A 45 -1.76 8.84 8.55
C PHE A 45 -1.13 7.46 8.36
N GLY A 46 -1.79 6.57 7.62
CA GLY A 46 -1.34 5.19 7.40
C GLY A 46 -2.41 4.33 6.71
N PRO A 47 -2.20 3.01 6.62
CA PRO A 47 -1.03 2.28 7.13
C PRO A 47 0.26 2.64 6.38
N MET A 48 1.40 2.26 6.95
CA MET A 48 2.70 2.44 6.27
C MET A 48 2.72 1.63 4.97
N ASN A 49 3.26 2.25 3.90
CA ASN A 49 3.30 1.63 2.58
C ASN A 49 4.21 0.39 2.52
N LEU A 50 4.16 -0.34 1.41
CA LEU A 50 4.87 -1.61 1.29
C LEU A 50 6.39 -1.43 1.42
N ALA A 51 6.99 -0.43 0.77
CA ALA A 51 8.42 -0.15 0.88
C ALA A 51 8.86 0.16 2.33
N SER A 52 8.04 0.91 3.08
CA SER A 52 8.30 1.18 4.50
C SER A 52 8.13 -0.08 5.35
N THR A 53 7.14 -0.91 5.01
CA THR A 53 6.87 -2.17 5.70
C THR A 53 8.02 -3.15 5.54
N THR A 54 8.50 -3.37 4.32
CA THR A 54 9.62 -4.28 4.03
C THR A 54 10.92 -3.80 4.66
N ARG A 55 11.20 -2.49 4.55
CA ARG A 55 12.36 -1.87 5.21
C ARG A 55 12.31 -1.99 6.72
N PHE A 56 11.14 -1.85 7.35
CA PHE A 56 11.00 -2.09 8.79
C PHE A 56 11.36 -3.53 9.15
N VAL A 57 10.92 -4.50 8.34
CA VAL A 57 11.22 -5.91 8.58
C VAL A 57 12.73 -6.15 8.58
N GLU A 58 13.44 -5.63 7.58
CA GLU A 58 14.90 -5.72 7.48
C GLU A 58 15.61 -5.02 8.66
N MET A 59 15.14 -3.83 9.04
CA MET A 59 15.69 -3.08 10.18
C MET A 59 15.55 -3.83 11.50
N LEU A 60 14.37 -4.42 11.77
CA LEU A 60 14.12 -5.17 13.00
C LEU A 60 14.93 -6.47 13.04
N ASP A 61 15.05 -7.17 11.91
CA ASP A 61 15.89 -8.38 11.79
C ASP A 61 17.36 -8.05 12.10
N HIS A 62 17.88 -6.98 11.50
CA HIS A 62 19.24 -6.51 11.74
C HIS A 62 19.50 -6.17 13.22
N GLU A 63 18.57 -5.52 13.90
CA GLU A 63 18.69 -5.23 15.34
C GLU A 63 18.66 -6.51 16.19
N LEU A 64 17.80 -7.48 15.85
CA LEU A 64 17.72 -8.77 16.54
C LEU A 64 19.01 -9.58 16.41
N ASP A 65 19.68 -9.52 15.25
CA ASP A 65 20.95 -10.19 14.95
C ASP A 65 22.15 -9.47 15.57
N SER A 66 22.16 -8.13 15.52
CA SER A 66 23.25 -7.32 16.07
C SER A 66 23.31 -7.38 17.60
N PHE A 67 22.17 -7.61 18.25
CA PHE A 67 22.06 -7.63 19.71
C PHE A 67 21.38 -8.92 20.21
N PRO A 68 22.02 -10.10 20.05
CA PRO A 68 21.40 -11.41 20.31
C PRO A 68 21.02 -11.63 21.79
N ASN A 69 21.69 -10.93 22.71
CA ASN A 69 21.49 -11.04 24.15
C ASN A 69 20.62 -9.90 24.73
N CYS A 70 20.01 -9.08 23.87
CA CYS A 70 19.17 -7.96 24.28
C CYS A 70 17.71 -8.21 23.89
N LYS A 71 16.80 -7.64 24.68
CA LYS A 71 15.44 -7.38 24.23
C LYS A 71 15.46 -6.13 23.36
N ILE A 72 14.87 -6.22 22.18
CA ILE A 72 14.80 -5.11 21.23
C ILE A 72 13.50 -4.35 21.47
N VAL A 73 13.61 -3.06 21.75
CA VAL A 73 12.48 -2.18 22.03
C VAL A 73 12.28 -1.25 20.85
N VAL A 74 11.18 -1.45 20.13
CA VAL A 74 10.67 -0.49 19.15
C VAL A 74 10.14 0.70 19.92
N ARG A 75 10.94 1.77 19.99
CA ARG A 75 10.59 2.98 20.72
C ARG A 75 9.80 3.91 19.81
N VAL A 76 8.58 4.26 20.24
CA VAL A 76 7.69 5.12 19.48
C VAL A 76 7.56 6.47 20.16
N ASP A 77 7.49 7.52 19.35
CA ASP A 77 7.25 8.87 19.84
C ASP A 77 5.83 9.00 20.43
N PRO A 78 5.62 9.98 21.32
CA PRO A 78 4.33 10.18 21.96
C PRO A 78 3.28 10.68 20.96
N GLY A 79 2.48 9.76 20.42
CA GLY A 79 1.41 10.06 19.47
C GLY A 79 0.62 8.81 19.11
N ARG A 80 -0.71 8.94 19.06
CA ARG A 80 -1.63 7.82 18.77
C ARG A 80 -1.45 7.27 17.35
N ARG A 81 -1.26 8.15 16.37
CA ARG A 81 -1.04 7.81 14.95
C ARG A 81 0.30 7.10 14.73
N ASP A 82 1.38 7.63 15.29
CA ASP A 82 2.70 7.00 15.22
C ASP A 82 2.72 5.64 15.93
N PHE A 83 2.04 5.54 17.08
CA PHE A 83 1.88 4.27 17.79
C PHE A 83 1.12 3.24 16.98
N THR A 84 0.01 3.64 16.36
CA THR A 84 -0.77 2.77 15.47
C THR A 84 0.09 2.24 14.33
N ASN A 85 0.86 3.10 13.66
CA ASN A 85 1.76 2.67 12.59
C ASN A 85 2.87 1.74 13.08
N ALA A 86 3.44 1.97 14.27
CA ALA A 86 4.43 1.08 14.85
C ALA A 86 3.83 -0.30 15.21
N VAL A 87 2.61 -0.33 15.74
CA VAL A 87 1.86 -1.58 15.97
C VAL A 87 1.61 -2.31 14.65
N TYR A 88 1.14 -1.60 13.62
CA TYR A 88 0.96 -2.16 12.27
C TYR A 88 2.25 -2.81 11.76
N LEU A 89 3.37 -2.10 11.81
CA LEU A 89 4.67 -2.56 11.35
C LEU A 89 5.16 -3.81 12.12
N LEU A 90 4.96 -3.84 13.44
CA LEU A 90 5.28 -5.01 14.25
C LEU A 90 4.42 -6.22 13.87
N GLY A 91 3.11 -6.04 13.70
CA GLY A 91 2.24 -7.12 13.22
C GLY A 91 2.62 -7.58 11.82
N ALA A 92 2.97 -6.65 10.92
CA ALA A 92 3.46 -6.97 9.59
C ALA A 92 4.76 -7.79 9.62
N TYR A 93 5.69 -7.50 10.55
CA TYR A 93 6.87 -8.33 10.78
C TYR A 93 6.49 -9.76 11.18
N LEU A 94 5.59 -9.92 12.15
CA LEU A 94 5.17 -11.25 12.61
C LEU A 94 4.52 -12.05 11.46
N ILE A 95 3.72 -11.42 10.61
CA ILE A 95 3.09 -12.06 9.45
C ILE A 95 4.13 -12.42 8.38
N LEU A 96 4.92 -11.44 7.93
CA LEU A 96 5.83 -11.63 6.78
C LEU A 96 7.06 -12.46 7.14
N LYS A 97 7.67 -12.21 8.30
CA LYS A 97 8.90 -12.89 8.73
C LYS A 97 8.62 -14.24 9.36
N LEU A 98 7.65 -14.29 10.28
CA LEU A 98 7.38 -15.49 11.07
C LEU A 98 6.24 -16.36 10.51
N ASN A 99 5.59 -15.94 9.42
CA ASN A 99 4.40 -16.58 8.87
C ASN A 99 3.29 -16.76 9.92
N MET A 100 3.23 -15.85 10.91
CA MET A 100 2.24 -15.91 11.98
C MET A 100 0.86 -15.56 11.44
N PRO A 101 -0.17 -16.39 11.68
CA PRO A 101 -1.54 -16.06 11.28
C PRO A 101 -2.02 -14.76 11.90
N CYS A 102 -2.82 -13.99 11.16
CA CYS A 102 -3.31 -12.68 11.64
C CYS A 102 -4.05 -12.77 12.98
N GLU A 103 -4.78 -13.87 13.22
CA GLU A 103 -5.49 -14.09 14.49
C GLU A 103 -4.54 -14.22 15.69
N GLU A 104 -3.39 -14.87 15.52
CA GLU A 104 -2.37 -14.98 16.55
C GLU A 104 -1.69 -13.63 16.80
N VAL A 105 -1.38 -12.88 15.74
CA VAL A 105 -0.85 -11.51 15.86
C VAL A 105 -1.81 -10.63 16.65
N ARG A 106 -3.10 -10.66 16.34
CA ARG A 106 -4.15 -9.93 17.08
C ARG A 106 -4.16 -10.31 18.57
N ASN A 107 -4.01 -11.60 18.89
CA ASN A 107 -3.97 -12.06 20.27
C ASN A 107 -2.75 -11.52 21.04
N LEU A 108 -1.59 -11.36 20.40
CA LEU A 108 -0.41 -10.74 21.01
C LEU A 108 -0.62 -9.25 21.34
N PHE A 109 -1.55 -8.61 20.64
CA PHE A 109 -1.93 -7.21 20.84
C PHE A 109 -3.25 -7.04 21.61
N CYS A 110 -3.78 -8.07 22.26
CA CYS A 110 -5.05 -8.01 22.99
C CYS A 110 -5.06 -7.02 24.18
N TRP A 111 -3.89 -6.54 24.60
CA TRP A 111 -3.71 -5.54 25.64
C TRP A 111 -3.89 -4.10 25.14
N LEU A 112 -3.96 -3.90 23.81
CA LEU A 112 -4.25 -2.60 23.22
C LEU A 112 -5.68 -2.18 23.57
N ASP A 113 -5.82 -0.93 23.97
CA ASP A 113 -7.11 -0.28 24.20
C ASP A 113 -7.41 0.67 23.03
N ASP A 114 -8.69 0.86 22.72
CA ASP A 114 -9.13 1.74 21.62
C ASP A 114 -8.67 3.20 21.79
N SER A 115 -8.36 3.64 23.02
CA SER A 115 -7.76 4.97 23.26
C SER A 115 -6.29 5.07 22.88
N MET A 116 -5.60 3.94 22.69
CA MET A 116 -4.16 3.89 22.35
C MET A 116 -3.89 3.92 20.85
N VAL A 117 -4.82 3.43 20.04
CA VAL A 117 -4.68 3.30 18.59
C VAL A 117 -5.80 4.02 17.85
N GLU A 118 -5.55 4.42 16.60
CA GLU A 118 -6.51 5.11 15.73
C GLU A 118 -6.79 4.25 14.52
N SER A 119 -8.05 4.17 14.09
CA SER A 119 -8.40 3.49 12.85
C SER A 119 -7.90 4.29 11.65
N TYR A 120 -7.55 3.60 10.57
CA TYR A 120 -7.05 4.22 9.34
C TYR A 120 -8.21 4.77 8.49
N ARG A 121 -8.34 6.08 8.51
CA ARG A 121 -9.26 6.85 7.68
C ARG A 121 -8.80 6.98 6.23
N ASP A 122 -9.72 7.42 5.38
CA ASP A 122 -9.41 7.84 4.02
C ASP A 122 -8.62 9.16 3.93
N ALA A 123 -8.04 9.41 2.76
CA ALA A 123 -7.28 10.63 2.49
C ALA A 123 -8.15 11.79 1.98
N THR A 124 -9.25 12.06 2.69
CA THR A 124 -10.07 13.26 2.48
C THR A 124 -9.97 14.21 3.69
N TYR A 125 -10.41 15.45 3.51
CA TYR A 125 -10.55 16.42 4.59
C TYR A 125 -11.94 16.37 5.26
N GLN A 126 -12.83 15.48 4.79
CA GLN A 126 -14.19 15.35 5.33
C GLN A 126 -14.21 14.45 6.56
N GLU A 127 -15.36 14.27 7.21
CA GLU A 127 -15.48 13.20 8.21
C GLU A 127 -15.43 11.84 7.51
N SER A 128 -14.71 10.88 8.11
CA SER A 128 -14.64 9.53 7.54
C SER A 128 -15.90 8.74 7.90
N ASP A 129 -16.52 8.13 6.91
CA ASP A 129 -17.65 7.21 7.06
C ASP A 129 -17.22 5.73 6.97
N PHE A 130 -15.94 5.48 6.67
CA PHE A 130 -15.35 4.15 6.64
C PHE A 130 -13.88 4.17 7.06
N ASP A 131 -13.61 3.51 8.19
CA ASP A 131 -12.26 3.31 8.68
C ASP A 131 -11.83 1.84 8.60
N LEU A 132 -10.53 1.64 8.36
CA LEU A 132 -9.88 0.34 8.46
C LEU A 132 -9.22 0.16 9.82
N THR A 133 -9.33 -1.05 10.36
CA THR A 133 -8.62 -1.44 11.58
C THR A 133 -7.21 -1.95 11.26
N LEU A 134 -6.36 -2.08 12.28
CA LEU A 134 -5.08 -2.77 12.18
C LEU A 134 -5.25 -4.20 11.63
N GLU A 135 -6.30 -4.90 12.09
CA GLU A 135 -6.61 -6.25 11.66
C GLU A 135 -6.97 -6.33 10.18
N ASP A 136 -7.74 -5.37 9.66
CA ASP A 136 -8.08 -5.32 8.23
C ASP A 136 -6.82 -5.22 7.35
N CYS A 137 -5.86 -4.38 7.75
CA CYS A 137 -4.57 -4.23 7.08
C CYS A 137 -3.72 -5.51 7.18
N TRP A 138 -3.64 -6.12 8.36
CA TRP A 138 -2.91 -7.37 8.57
C TRP A 138 -3.49 -8.54 7.79
N ARG A 139 -4.82 -8.67 7.73
CA ARG A 139 -5.48 -9.70 6.92
C ARG A 139 -5.23 -9.48 5.42
N GLY A 140 -5.24 -8.22 4.97
CA GLY A 140 -4.86 -7.87 3.59
C GLY A 140 -3.42 -8.30 3.28
N LEU A 141 -2.48 -8.01 4.17
CA LEU A 141 -1.08 -8.41 4.03
C LEU A 141 -0.89 -9.94 4.06
N GLU A 142 -1.56 -10.63 4.98
CA GLU A 142 -1.55 -12.11 5.07
C GLU A 142 -2.13 -12.75 3.80
N ARG A 143 -3.18 -12.17 3.22
CA ARG A 143 -3.75 -12.64 1.95
C ARG A 143 -2.81 -12.41 0.78
N GLY A 144 -2.10 -11.28 0.75
CA GLY A 144 -1.03 -11.02 -0.22
C GLY A 144 0.09 -12.05 -0.11
N LEU A 145 0.49 -12.41 1.11
CA LEU A 145 1.47 -13.47 1.39
C LEU A 145 0.99 -14.84 0.89
N LYS A 146 -0.27 -15.21 1.18
CA LYS A 146 -0.88 -16.48 0.72
C LYS A 146 -0.99 -16.58 -0.81
N ASN A 147 -1.20 -15.46 -1.51
CA ASN A 147 -1.17 -15.39 -2.97
C ASN A 147 0.25 -15.33 -3.56
N GLY A 148 1.29 -15.27 -2.70
CA GLY A 148 2.69 -15.17 -3.14
C GLY A 148 3.05 -13.82 -3.75
N TRP A 149 2.28 -12.77 -3.47
CA TRP A 149 2.51 -11.42 -3.96
C TRP A 149 3.66 -10.74 -3.22
N VAL A 150 3.68 -10.91 -1.90
CA VAL A 150 4.74 -10.46 -1.00
C VAL A 150 5.28 -11.65 -0.22
N ARG A 151 6.59 -11.74 -0.05
CA ARG A 151 7.27 -12.69 0.84
C ARG A 151 8.68 -12.18 1.13
N LEU A 152 9.34 -12.74 2.13
CA LEU A 152 10.76 -12.46 2.36
C LEU A 152 11.58 -12.71 1.09
N PRO A 153 12.52 -11.83 0.77
CA PRO A 153 13.41 -12.01 -0.37
C PRO A 153 14.24 -13.28 -0.20
N SER A 154 14.32 -14.08 -1.26
CA SER A 154 15.38 -15.10 -1.39
C SER A 154 16.71 -14.46 -1.81
N GLU A 155 16.64 -13.29 -2.46
CA GLU A 155 17.76 -12.44 -2.90
C GLU A 155 17.40 -10.96 -2.62
N PRO A 156 18.37 -10.07 -2.31
CA PRO A 156 18.09 -8.68 -1.95
C PRO A 156 17.21 -7.93 -2.97
N GLY A 157 16.22 -7.18 -2.50
CA GLY A 157 15.40 -6.25 -3.31
C GLY A 157 14.06 -6.79 -3.82
N LEU A 158 13.91 -8.11 -4.02
CA LEU A 158 12.69 -8.71 -4.54
C LEU A 158 11.83 -9.33 -3.42
N TRP A 159 10.76 -8.63 -3.03
CA TRP A 159 9.83 -9.07 -2.00
C TRP A 159 8.68 -9.87 -2.60
N GLY A 160 8.96 -11.12 -2.97
CA GLY A 160 8.01 -11.98 -3.65
C GLY A 160 7.95 -11.69 -5.14
N GLN A 161 6.86 -11.07 -5.58
CA GLN A 161 6.68 -10.64 -6.98
C GLN A 161 6.77 -9.11 -7.13
N ILE A 162 7.20 -8.41 -6.08
CA ILE A 162 7.30 -6.96 -6.04
C ILE A 162 8.75 -6.57 -5.87
N ASP A 163 9.31 -5.88 -6.85
CA ASP A 163 10.60 -5.21 -6.75
C ASP A 163 10.42 -3.91 -5.96
N ILE A 164 11.07 -3.82 -4.79
CA ILE A 164 10.91 -2.67 -3.90
C ILE A 164 11.64 -1.42 -4.43
N ALA A 165 12.71 -1.59 -5.20
CA ALA A 165 13.41 -0.46 -5.81
C ALA A 165 12.58 0.15 -6.94
N GLU A 166 11.99 -0.70 -7.79
CA GLU A 166 11.06 -0.27 -8.84
C GLU A 166 9.79 0.36 -8.24
N TYR A 167 9.22 -0.29 -7.21
CA TYR A 167 8.10 0.27 -6.43
C TYR A 167 8.42 1.69 -5.95
N ALA A 168 9.55 1.89 -5.26
CA ALA A 168 9.89 3.19 -4.68
C ALA A 168 10.21 4.23 -5.76
N HIS A 169 10.74 3.81 -6.91
CA HIS A 169 10.96 4.68 -8.05
C HIS A 169 9.64 5.22 -8.62
N PHE A 170 8.65 4.35 -8.84
CA PHE A 170 7.36 4.75 -9.42
C PHE A 170 6.34 5.31 -8.42
N ASP A 171 6.55 5.12 -7.10
CA ASP A 171 5.81 5.81 -6.03
C ASP A 171 6.03 7.33 -6.07
N ASP A 172 7.20 7.78 -6.54
CA ASP A 172 7.50 9.21 -6.69
C ASP A 172 6.59 9.83 -7.78
N PRO A 173 5.76 10.84 -7.44
CA PRO A 173 4.92 11.55 -8.40
C PRO A 173 5.71 12.23 -9.54
N LEU A 174 7.01 12.43 -9.38
CA LEU A 174 7.90 12.98 -10.39
C LEU A 174 8.40 11.95 -11.41
N ASN A 175 8.14 10.65 -11.18
CA ASN A 175 8.55 9.55 -12.05
C ASN A 175 7.36 8.89 -12.76
N ALA A 176 6.27 8.53 -12.07
CA ALA A 176 5.10 7.94 -12.74
C ALA A 176 3.80 7.95 -11.90
N ASP A 177 3.88 8.00 -10.57
CA ASP A 177 2.72 7.77 -9.69
C ASP A 177 1.98 6.48 -10.07
N LEU A 178 2.70 5.36 -10.02
CA LEU A 178 2.29 4.07 -10.57
C LEU A 178 2.70 2.93 -9.64
N HIS A 179 1.80 1.95 -9.45
CA HIS A 179 2.07 0.74 -8.67
C HIS A 179 1.49 -0.51 -9.31
N ILE A 180 2.23 -1.61 -9.30
CA ILE A 180 1.68 -2.95 -9.51
C ILE A 180 0.93 -3.33 -8.23
N VAL A 181 -0.40 -3.26 -8.27
CA VAL A 181 -1.26 -3.49 -7.10
C VAL A 181 -1.68 -4.95 -6.94
N VAL A 182 -1.73 -5.68 -8.06
CA VAL A 182 -1.95 -7.12 -8.08
C VAL A 182 -0.87 -7.73 -8.99
N PRO A 183 0.19 -8.34 -8.42
CA PRO A 183 1.27 -8.92 -9.21
C PRO A 183 0.76 -9.88 -10.27
N GLY A 184 1.29 -9.74 -11.48
CA GLY A 184 0.85 -10.52 -12.64
C GLY A 184 -0.53 -10.15 -13.20
N LYS A 185 -1.21 -9.12 -12.66
CA LYS A 185 -2.53 -8.72 -13.18
C LYS A 185 -2.79 -7.23 -13.36
N PHE A 186 -2.57 -6.39 -12.34
CA PHE A 186 -3.01 -5.00 -12.38
C PHE A 186 -1.93 -4.00 -12.02
N VAL A 187 -1.88 -2.95 -12.81
CA VAL A 187 -1.14 -1.72 -12.55
C VAL A 187 -2.15 -0.59 -12.31
N ALA A 188 -2.01 0.14 -11.21
CA ALA A 188 -2.80 1.33 -10.94
C ALA A 188 -1.90 2.57 -11.07
N PHE A 189 -2.34 3.55 -11.85
CA PHE A 189 -1.52 4.72 -12.14
C PHE A 189 -2.36 5.99 -12.28
N ARG A 190 -1.70 7.14 -12.23
CA ARG A 190 -2.32 8.44 -12.45
C ARG A 190 -2.69 8.65 -13.92
N GLY A 191 -3.85 9.27 -14.18
CA GLY A 191 -4.29 9.57 -15.54
C GLY A 191 -3.32 10.48 -16.30
N PRO A 192 -2.97 10.14 -17.56
CA PRO A 192 -2.14 10.99 -18.41
C PRO A 192 -2.93 12.18 -18.99
N PHE A 193 -2.19 13.13 -19.54
CA PHE A 193 -2.69 14.35 -20.16
C PHE A 193 -2.18 14.48 -21.61
N ASP A 194 -2.95 15.12 -22.48
CA ASP A 194 -2.44 15.55 -23.78
C ASP A 194 -1.44 16.71 -23.60
N LEU A 195 -0.17 16.42 -23.83
CA LEU A 195 0.93 17.39 -23.78
C LEU A 195 1.58 17.58 -25.17
N GLY A 196 0.94 17.11 -26.23
CA GLY A 196 1.46 17.11 -27.60
C GLY A 196 2.72 16.25 -27.75
N SER A 197 3.85 16.89 -28.05
CA SER A 197 5.13 16.19 -28.23
C SER A 197 5.92 15.94 -26.94
N ARG A 198 5.52 16.57 -25.82
CA ARG A 198 6.24 16.49 -24.55
C ARG A 198 5.85 15.23 -23.78
N GLU A 199 6.82 14.61 -23.11
CA GLU A 199 6.57 13.46 -22.24
C GLU A 199 5.98 13.88 -20.89
N TYR A 200 6.41 15.04 -20.37
CA TYR A 200 5.93 15.61 -19.11
C TYR A 200 5.83 17.14 -19.15
N SER A 201 5.06 17.71 -18.22
CA SER A 201 4.98 19.15 -17.97
C SER A 201 4.85 19.39 -16.46
N ASP A 202 5.54 20.40 -15.95
CA ASP A 202 5.43 20.82 -14.54
C ASP A 202 4.52 22.05 -14.48
N GLU A 203 3.25 21.84 -14.16
CA GLU A 203 2.19 22.86 -14.14
C GLU A 203 1.32 22.69 -12.90
N ASP A 204 0.73 23.78 -12.40
CA ASP A 204 -0.18 23.76 -11.24
C ASP A 204 0.43 23.15 -9.96
N GLY A 205 1.76 23.19 -9.83
CA GLY A 205 2.49 22.68 -8.66
C GLY A 205 2.72 21.17 -8.65
N TYR A 206 2.49 20.46 -9.75
CA TYR A 206 2.78 19.02 -9.87
C TYR A 206 3.19 18.61 -11.29
N ARG A 207 3.80 17.43 -11.43
CA ARG A 207 4.17 16.86 -12.73
C ARG A 207 3.00 16.14 -13.39
N LYS A 208 2.71 16.51 -14.64
CA LYS A 208 1.78 15.85 -15.56
C LYS A 208 2.58 14.99 -16.52
N PHE A 209 2.09 13.80 -16.84
CA PHE A 209 2.69 12.91 -17.83
C PHE A 209 1.76 12.70 -19.02
N SER A 210 2.35 12.58 -20.20
CA SER A 210 1.64 12.17 -21.42
C SER A 210 1.55 10.65 -21.53
N PRO A 211 0.69 10.12 -22.42
CA PRO A 211 0.67 8.68 -22.71
C PRO A 211 2.04 8.14 -23.14
N LYS A 212 2.86 8.93 -23.86
CA LYS A 212 4.19 8.53 -24.36
C LYS A 212 5.13 8.11 -23.23
N HIS A 213 5.10 8.83 -22.12
CA HIS A 213 5.89 8.51 -20.93
C HIS A 213 5.55 7.12 -20.38
N TYR A 214 4.26 6.76 -20.36
CA TYR A 214 3.81 5.47 -19.87
C TYR A 214 4.01 4.33 -20.87
N VAL A 215 4.05 4.60 -22.19
CA VAL A 215 4.21 3.55 -23.20
C VAL A 215 5.48 2.72 -22.98
N SER A 216 6.63 3.36 -22.73
CA SER A 216 7.89 2.65 -22.47
C SER A 216 7.78 1.79 -21.21
N ILE A 217 7.30 2.37 -20.11
CA ILE A 217 7.08 1.69 -18.83
C ILE A 217 6.15 0.49 -19.02
N PHE A 218 5.06 0.67 -19.76
CA PHE A 218 4.06 -0.38 -20.00
C PHE A 218 4.60 -1.52 -20.84
N GLN A 219 5.46 -1.24 -21.82
CA GLN A 219 6.13 -2.27 -22.60
C GLN A 219 7.10 -3.10 -21.74
N ASP A 220 7.87 -2.45 -20.87
CA ASP A 220 8.80 -3.12 -19.96
C ASP A 220 8.06 -3.98 -18.92
N LEU A 221 6.95 -3.48 -18.39
CA LEU A 221 6.09 -4.20 -17.45
C LEU A 221 5.22 -5.29 -18.11
N GLY A 222 5.15 -5.36 -19.44
CA GLY A 222 4.30 -6.32 -20.15
C GLY A 222 2.79 -6.02 -20.05
N VAL A 223 2.42 -4.74 -20.00
CA VAL A 223 1.03 -4.28 -20.07
C VAL A 223 0.48 -4.48 -21.47
N THR A 224 -0.70 -5.11 -21.57
CA THR A 224 -1.40 -5.34 -22.85
C THR A 224 -2.64 -4.49 -23.02
N ASP A 225 -3.22 -4.04 -21.90
CA ASP A 225 -4.51 -3.37 -21.87
C ASP A 225 -4.47 -2.17 -20.93
N VAL A 226 -5.02 -1.04 -21.36
CA VAL A 226 -5.25 0.17 -20.56
C VAL A 226 -6.75 0.38 -20.42
N VAL A 227 -7.20 0.61 -19.18
CA VAL A 227 -8.60 0.93 -18.86
C VAL A 227 -8.67 2.34 -18.28
N ARG A 228 -9.43 3.21 -18.96
CA ARG A 228 -9.70 4.59 -18.53
C ARG A 228 -11.10 4.69 -17.92
N LEU A 229 -11.17 5.26 -16.72
CA LEU A 229 -12.41 5.39 -15.94
C LEU A 229 -12.93 6.83 -15.81
N ASN A 230 -12.14 7.82 -16.25
CA ASN A 230 -12.49 9.25 -16.24
C ASN A 230 -12.74 9.79 -17.64
N GLU A 231 -13.11 11.07 -17.72
CA GLU A 231 -13.26 11.77 -18.99
C GLU A 231 -11.94 11.72 -19.79
N PRO A 232 -11.99 11.73 -21.13
CA PRO A 232 -10.80 11.74 -21.95
C PRO A 232 -9.97 13.02 -21.76
N GLU A 233 -8.81 12.89 -21.13
CA GLU A 233 -7.81 13.98 -20.99
C GLU A 233 -6.62 13.81 -21.97
N TYR A 234 -6.66 12.76 -22.80
CA TYR A 234 -5.67 12.39 -23.82
C TYR A 234 -6.31 11.51 -24.90
N ASP A 235 -5.65 11.36 -26.06
CA ASP A 235 -6.12 10.46 -27.11
C ASP A 235 -5.72 9.01 -26.85
N ARG A 236 -6.70 8.10 -26.88
CA ARG A 236 -6.45 6.65 -26.75
C ARG A 236 -5.59 6.11 -27.89
N GLY A 237 -5.57 6.80 -29.04
CA GLY A 237 -4.71 6.50 -30.17
C GLY A 237 -3.23 6.38 -29.80
N ASP A 238 -2.76 7.14 -28.81
CA ASP A 238 -1.37 7.12 -28.36
C ASP A 238 -0.95 5.75 -27.79
N PHE A 239 -1.84 5.06 -27.08
CA PHE A 239 -1.56 3.70 -26.59
C PHE A 239 -1.77 2.65 -27.68
N VAL A 240 -2.85 2.79 -28.47
CA VAL A 240 -3.21 1.84 -29.53
C VAL A 240 -2.13 1.78 -30.62
N ALA A 241 -1.52 2.91 -30.96
CA ALA A 241 -0.41 2.99 -31.91
C ALA A 241 0.82 2.16 -31.48
N HIS A 242 0.96 1.89 -30.18
CA HIS A 242 2.06 1.12 -29.60
C HIS A 242 1.65 -0.32 -29.23
N GLY A 243 0.52 -0.80 -29.76
CA GLY A 243 0.06 -2.18 -29.58
C GLY A 243 -0.63 -2.44 -28.23
N ILE A 244 -0.94 -1.40 -27.47
CA ILE A 244 -1.63 -1.50 -26.18
C ILE A 244 -3.13 -1.28 -26.42
N SER A 245 -3.94 -2.28 -26.08
CA SER A 245 -5.40 -2.18 -26.20
C SER A 245 -5.92 -1.15 -25.21
N HIS A 246 -6.89 -0.34 -25.62
CA HIS A 246 -7.41 0.74 -24.77
C HIS A 246 -8.91 0.63 -24.62
N HIS A 247 -9.42 0.72 -23.39
CA HIS A 247 -10.82 0.52 -23.05
C HIS A 247 -11.35 1.70 -22.23
N ASP A 248 -12.42 2.34 -22.73
CA ASP A 248 -13.13 3.38 -22.00
C ASP A 248 -14.31 2.78 -21.22
N LEU A 249 -14.23 2.90 -19.89
CA LEU A 249 -15.22 2.45 -18.91
C LEU A 249 -15.58 3.60 -17.96
N TYR A 250 -16.04 4.71 -18.55
CA TYR A 250 -16.38 5.93 -17.81
C TYR A 250 -17.52 5.72 -16.79
N PHE A 251 -17.33 6.28 -15.59
CA PHE A 251 -18.40 6.56 -14.63
C PHE A 251 -18.00 7.75 -13.74
N ASP A 252 -19.02 8.39 -13.15
CA ASP A 252 -18.86 9.66 -12.43
C ASP A 252 -17.96 9.53 -11.20
N ASP A 253 -17.18 10.58 -10.93
CA ASP A 253 -16.26 10.58 -9.79
C ASP A 253 -17.02 10.52 -8.46
N CYS A 254 -16.44 9.80 -7.48
CA CYS A 254 -17.08 9.56 -6.18
C CYS A 254 -18.46 8.87 -6.26
N THR A 255 -18.71 8.06 -7.30
CA THR A 255 -19.91 7.22 -7.42
C THR A 255 -19.58 5.74 -7.58
N PHE A 256 -20.52 4.85 -7.24
CA PHE A 256 -20.35 3.41 -7.40
C PHE A 256 -20.32 3.02 -8.89
N PRO A 257 -19.45 2.07 -9.29
CA PRO A 257 -19.41 1.62 -10.68
C PRO A 257 -20.73 0.91 -11.04
N PRO A 258 -21.38 1.28 -12.16
CA PRO A 258 -22.54 0.56 -12.67
C PRO A 258 -22.25 -0.92 -12.91
N GLN A 259 -23.25 -1.79 -12.75
CA GLN A 259 -23.06 -3.24 -12.83
C GLN A 259 -22.55 -3.69 -14.21
N ASP A 260 -22.94 -3.01 -15.29
CA ASP A 260 -22.44 -3.27 -16.64
C ASP A 260 -20.97 -2.90 -16.80
N ILE A 261 -20.53 -1.79 -16.18
CA ILE A 261 -19.12 -1.38 -16.13
C ILE A 261 -18.29 -2.41 -15.35
N VAL A 262 -18.79 -2.89 -14.20
CA VAL A 262 -18.13 -3.96 -13.44
C VAL A 262 -18.00 -5.23 -14.30
N ALA A 263 -19.08 -5.66 -14.94
CA ALA A 263 -19.06 -6.86 -15.79
C ALA A 263 -18.07 -6.74 -16.96
N ARG A 264 -18.02 -5.58 -17.63
CA ARG A 264 -17.07 -5.31 -18.71
C ARG A 264 -15.63 -5.27 -18.22
N PHE A 265 -15.36 -4.61 -17.10
CA PHE A 265 -14.03 -4.56 -16.49
C PHE A 265 -13.51 -5.96 -16.17
N LEU A 266 -14.34 -6.77 -15.52
CA LEU A 266 -13.98 -8.14 -15.17
C LEU A 266 -13.75 -9.01 -16.41
N ALA A 267 -14.54 -8.85 -17.47
CA ALA A 267 -14.33 -9.55 -18.74
C ALA A 267 -13.02 -9.16 -19.43
N ILE A 268 -12.66 -7.87 -19.42
CA ILE A 268 -11.38 -7.37 -19.93
C ILE A 268 -10.23 -7.98 -19.11
N ALA A 269 -10.34 -7.93 -17.78
CA ALA A 269 -9.36 -8.52 -16.89
C ALA A 269 -9.19 -10.01 -17.19
N ASP A 270 -10.26 -10.79 -17.33
CA ASP A 270 -10.18 -12.24 -17.60
C ASP A 270 -9.56 -12.56 -18.97
N ALA A 271 -9.79 -11.71 -19.98
CA ALA A 271 -9.29 -11.90 -21.34
C ALA A 271 -7.85 -11.39 -21.56
N ALA A 272 -7.36 -10.47 -20.72
CA ALA A 272 -6.04 -9.86 -20.86
C ALA A 272 -4.91 -10.89 -20.74
N ARG A 273 -3.98 -10.85 -21.70
CA ARG A 273 -2.83 -11.78 -21.77
C ARG A 273 -1.64 -11.32 -20.92
N GLY A 274 -1.53 -10.01 -20.67
CA GLY A 274 -0.51 -9.42 -19.80
C GLY A 274 -1.15 -8.62 -18.67
N LEU A 275 -0.42 -7.60 -18.19
CA LEU A 275 -0.94 -6.70 -17.18
C LEU A 275 -2.00 -5.76 -17.75
N VAL A 276 -2.99 -5.42 -16.92
CA VAL A 276 -4.00 -4.41 -17.21
C VAL A 276 -3.68 -3.16 -16.40
N ALA A 277 -3.36 -2.06 -17.08
CA ALA A 277 -3.14 -0.76 -16.47
C ALA A 277 -4.47 -0.01 -16.34
N VAL A 278 -4.84 0.37 -15.12
CA VAL A 278 -6.15 0.99 -14.83
C VAL A 278 -5.91 2.37 -14.24
N HIS A 279 -6.61 3.38 -14.76
CA HIS A 279 -6.55 4.72 -14.20
C HIS A 279 -7.91 5.42 -14.20
N CYS A 280 -8.04 6.40 -13.30
CA CYS A 280 -9.04 7.45 -13.36
C CYS A 280 -8.29 8.79 -13.48
N LYS A 281 -8.63 9.79 -12.66
CA LYS A 281 -7.84 11.02 -12.56
C LYS A 281 -6.57 10.81 -11.73
N ALA A 282 -6.71 10.34 -10.49
CA ALA A 282 -5.60 10.10 -9.57
C ALA A 282 -5.16 8.63 -9.48
N GLY A 283 -5.92 7.71 -10.07
CA GLY A 283 -5.62 6.27 -10.01
C GLY A 283 -5.84 5.65 -8.63
N LEU A 284 -6.83 6.15 -7.86
CA LEU A 284 -7.07 5.76 -6.47
C LEU A 284 -8.51 5.26 -6.28
N GLY A 285 -9.51 6.13 -6.08
CA GLY A 285 -10.92 5.72 -5.83
C GLY A 285 -11.52 4.77 -6.87
N ARG A 286 -11.98 5.29 -8.03
CA ARG A 286 -12.62 4.47 -9.09
C ARG A 286 -11.79 3.28 -9.55
N THR A 287 -10.50 3.52 -9.75
CA THR A 287 -9.51 2.50 -10.14
C THR A 287 -9.45 1.38 -9.12
N GLY A 288 -9.32 1.76 -7.86
CA GLY A 288 -9.24 0.88 -6.73
C GLY A 288 -10.49 0.07 -6.49
N THR A 289 -11.68 0.67 -6.61
CA THR A 289 -12.96 -0.04 -6.47
C THR A 289 -13.06 -1.21 -7.46
N LEU A 290 -12.76 -0.99 -8.74
CA LEU A 290 -12.83 -2.05 -9.75
C LEU A 290 -11.77 -3.14 -9.52
N ILE A 291 -10.55 -2.76 -9.13
CA ILE A 291 -9.49 -3.72 -8.80
C ILE A 291 -9.86 -4.54 -7.56
N ALA A 292 -10.41 -3.90 -6.51
CA ALA A 292 -10.87 -4.58 -5.30
C ALA A 292 -11.97 -5.60 -5.62
N LEU A 293 -12.93 -5.26 -6.49
CA LEU A 293 -13.97 -6.20 -6.94
C LEU A 293 -13.37 -7.43 -7.62
N HIS A 294 -12.33 -7.26 -8.44
CA HIS A 294 -11.59 -8.40 -9.00
C HIS A 294 -10.87 -9.20 -7.90
N MET A 295 -10.18 -8.55 -6.96
CA MET A 295 -9.47 -9.24 -5.88
C MET A 295 -10.41 -10.09 -5.01
N ILE A 296 -11.62 -9.58 -4.75
CA ILE A 296 -12.65 -10.30 -4.00
C ILE A 296 -13.12 -11.53 -4.80
N ARG A 297 -13.44 -11.34 -6.09
CA ARG A 297 -13.94 -12.42 -6.96
C ARG A 297 -12.90 -13.50 -7.24
N SER A 298 -11.68 -13.09 -7.56
CA SER A 298 -10.67 -13.96 -8.19
C SER A 298 -9.49 -14.30 -7.27
N CYS A 299 -9.22 -13.51 -6.21
CA CYS A 299 -8.06 -13.67 -5.34
C CYS A 299 -8.43 -14.01 -3.88
N GLY A 300 -9.74 -14.16 -3.59
CA GLY A 300 -10.25 -14.62 -2.30
C GLY A 300 -10.09 -13.62 -1.15
N PHE A 301 -9.99 -12.32 -1.46
CA PHE A 301 -9.99 -11.26 -0.45
C PHE A 301 -11.40 -11.00 0.07
N ALA A 302 -11.54 -10.75 1.37
CA ALA A 302 -12.74 -10.07 1.88
C ALA A 302 -12.66 -8.56 1.57
N PRO A 303 -13.79 -7.83 1.53
CA PRO A 303 -13.80 -6.41 1.11
C PRO A 303 -12.83 -5.53 1.90
N ARG A 304 -12.84 -5.62 3.24
CA ARG A 304 -11.94 -4.85 4.10
C ARG A 304 -10.47 -5.24 3.91
N GLU A 305 -10.18 -6.52 3.69
CA GLU A 305 -8.84 -7.04 3.41
C GLU A 305 -8.30 -6.46 2.08
N ALA A 306 -9.16 -6.37 1.06
CA ALA A 306 -8.80 -5.84 -0.25
C ALA A 306 -8.41 -4.36 -0.14
N ILE A 307 -9.21 -3.55 0.56
CA ILE A 307 -8.90 -2.13 0.78
C ILE A 307 -7.63 -1.99 1.63
N GLY A 308 -7.47 -2.81 2.67
CA GLY A 308 -6.25 -2.86 3.49
C GLY A 308 -5.00 -3.13 2.66
N TRP A 309 -5.02 -4.15 1.80
CA TRP A 309 -3.92 -4.43 0.87
C TRP A 309 -3.65 -3.28 -0.08
N LEU A 310 -4.70 -2.75 -0.71
CA LEU A 310 -4.56 -1.67 -1.70
C LEU A 310 -3.98 -0.40 -1.08
N ARG A 311 -4.33 -0.06 0.18
CA ARG A 311 -3.73 1.07 0.90
C ARG A 311 -2.27 0.84 1.30
N ILE A 312 -1.87 -0.41 1.53
CA ILE A 312 -0.46 -0.75 1.79
C ILE A 312 0.37 -0.63 0.51
N VAL A 313 -0.14 -1.11 -0.63
CA VAL A 313 0.61 -1.14 -1.90
C VAL A 313 0.50 0.19 -2.68
N ARG A 314 -0.57 0.95 -2.51
CA ARG A 314 -0.74 2.27 -3.11
C ARG A 314 -1.48 3.19 -2.13
N PRO A 315 -0.75 3.82 -1.19
CA PRO A 315 -1.31 4.82 -0.30
C PRO A 315 -1.98 5.95 -1.09
N GLY A 316 -3.06 6.53 -0.57
CA GLY A 316 -3.68 7.71 -1.20
C GLY A 316 -5.18 7.89 -0.97
N ARG A 317 -5.78 8.77 -1.77
CA ARG A 317 -7.21 9.16 -1.82
C ARG A 317 -8.14 8.03 -2.27
N TRP A 318 -8.38 7.09 -1.37
CA TRP A 318 -9.48 6.14 -1.40
C TRP A 318 -10.74 6.78 -0.82
N SER A 319 -11.58 7.43 -1.63
CA SER A 319 -12.83 8.03 -1.12
C SER A 319 -13.68 6.95 -0.44
N SER A 320 -14.04 7.17 0.82
CA SER A 320 -14.77 6.24 1.68
C SER A 320 -16.24 6.06 1.28
N HIS A 321 -16.74 6.90 0.38
CA HIS A 321 -18.06 6.74 -0.25
C HIS A 321 -18.13 5.61 -1.32
N LEU A 322 -17.09 4.76 -1.45
CA LEU A 322 -16.95 3.73 -2.49
C LEU A 322 -16.58 2.34 -1.95
#